data_AF-A0A6A7B9H9-F1
#
_entry.id   AF-A0A6A7B9H9-F1
#
_cell.length_a   1.000
_cell.length_b   1.000
_cell.length_c   1.000
_cell.angle_alpha   90.00
_cell.angle_beta   90.00
_cell.angle_gamma   90.00
#
_symmetry.space_group_name_H-M   'P 1'
#
loop_
_entity.id
_entity.type
_entity.pdbx_description
1 polymer ?
#
loop_
_entity_poly.entity_id
_entity_poly.type
_entity_poly.pdbx_seq_one_letter_code
_entity_poly.pdbx_strand_id
1 'polypeptide(L)'
;MNVEKCVALRNEILLYGWTRSDHSLGEFANSCKPWFEYFNDNAKSTRAKLGLDLVKFLEQARFVWVPCGWHSFCYWVWNTSPPEFMFEFEVEDPRDMYKVRDANERPRFVVLYEMNHFANHYMGLVYDQETHLCIKSPTIWETDDMFLEWQVWHPLDVVLEFWLDQIHQGKIDAVPKDGGKYGLEYERMHRFDPWVFVPYSDSLLERNLRIFGRLVDAIESRMPLNNAFKAEEVSYGIIEESILQSINLPQGFAYEFIRCARRPRFSVIAPGLEIPTPATFSEQSSILKEDQDNRQPPIHLFRSKYDFVDTLELGVEHVFGWPYRKLSDFPAGLYLLPTSNSRSEDECCLVLPFAVGYNGYARKTDGSPFETSGTQGTTSDSIIDVYCPGYQPFEEMHE
;
A
#
# COMPACT_ATOMS: atom_id res chain seq x y z
N MET A 1 8.71 -3.35 -24.91
CA MET A 1 8.76 -3.88 -23.52
C MET A 1 10.13 -4.50 -23.23
N ASN A 2 10.65 -4.48 -22.00
CA ASN A 2 11.85 -5.27 -21.64
C ASN A 2 11.46 -6.72 -21.31
N VAL A 3 11.32 -7.55 -22.35
CA VAL A 3 10.80 -8.92 -22.23
C VAL A 3 11.57 -9.76 -21.21
N GLU A 4 12.90 -9.79 -21.31
CA GLU A 4 13.75 -10.65 -20.47
C GLU A 4 13.62 -10.29 -18.98
N LYS A 5 13.65 -9.00 -18.67
CA LYS A 5 13.48 -8.50 -17.31
C LYS A 5 12.09 -8.82 -16.76
N CYS A 6 11.02 -8.56 -17.53
CA CYS A 6 9.66 -8.88 -17.10
C CYS A 6 9.47 -10.38 -16.83
N VAL A 7 10.00 -11.24 -17.69
CA VAL A 7 9.94 -12.70 -17.52
C VAL A 7 10.67 -13.13 -16.25
N ALA A 8 11.87 -12.61 -16.01
CA ALA A 8 12.66 -12.93 -14.83
C ALA A 8 11.93 -12.54 -13.54
N LEU A 9 11.51 -11.28 -13.41
CA LEU A 9 10.80 -10.76 -12.24
C LEU A 9 9.52 -11.53 -11.96
N ARG A 10 8.71 -11.76 -13.00
CA ARG A 10 7.45 -12.48 -12.87
C ARG A 10 7.68 -13.92 -12.40
N ASN A 11 8.61 -14.64 -13.01
CA ASN A 11 8.86 -16.02 -12.64
C ASN A 11 9.50 -16.14 -11.26
N GLU A 12 10.24 -15.12 -10.80
CA GLU A 12 10.76 -15.03 -9.43
C GLU A 12 9.64 -14.86 -8.39
N ILE A 13 8.69 -13.94 -8.62
CA ILE A 13 7.50 -13.77 -7.75
C ILE A 13 6.76 -15.10 -7.62
N LEU A 14 6.46 -15.75 -8.75
CA LEU A 14 5.72 -17.01 -8.74
C LEU A 14 6.50 -18.13 -8.04
N LEU A 15 7.82 -18.21 -8.24
CA LEU A 15 8.66 -19.20 -7.58
C LEU A 15 8.70 -18.99 -6.07
N TYR A 16 8.77 -17.74 -5.60
CA TYR A 16 8.70 -17.41 -4.18
C TYR A 16 7.37 -17.89 -3.58
N GLY A 17 6.24 -17.53 -4.20
CA GLY A 17 4.90 -17.95 -3.77
C GLY A 17 4.77 -19.47 -3.70
N TRP A 18 5.21 -20.16 -4.76
CA TRP A 18 5.17 -21.63 -4.85
C TRP A 18 5.97 -22.33 -3.75
N THR A 19 7.24 -21.94 -3.58
CA THR A 19 8.15 -22.63 -2.66
C THR A 19 7.81 -22.39 -1.18
N ARG A 20 7.10 -21.32 -0.87
CA ARG A 20 6.63 -20.99 0.48
C ARG A 20 5.25 -21.56 0.81
N SER A 21 4.48 -21.99 -0.18
CA SER A 21 3.11 -22.50 -0.02
C SER A 21 3.01 -24.03 0.00
N ASP A 22 3.92 -24.69 0.71
CA ASP A 22 4.04 -26.15 0.84
C ASP A 22 4.31 -26.94 -0.45
N HIS A 23 4.61 -26.27 -1.57
CA HIS A 23 4.96 -26.96 -2.80
C HIS A 23 6.47 -27.17 -2.94
N SER A 24 6.85 -28.33 -3.50
CA SER A 24 8.27 -28.63 -3.71
C SER A 24 8.82 -27.91 -4.94
N LEU A 25 10.09 -27.52 -4.88
CA LEU A 25 10.80 -26.94 -6.03
C LEU A 25 10.85 -27.91 -7.22
N GLY A 26 10.92 -29.22 -6.95
CA GLY A 26 10.95 -30.26 -7.99
C GLY A 26 9.69 -30.32 -8.84
N GLU A 27 8.55 -29.88 -8.30
CA GLU A 27 7.25 -29.87 -9.00
C GLU A 27 7.02 -28.59 -9.79
N PHE A 28 7.75 -27.51 -9.49
CA PHE A 28 7.51 -26.18 -10.05
C PHE A 28 7.50 -26.18 -11.59
N ALA A 29 8.50 -26.83 -12.21
CA ALA A 29 8.61 -26.82 -13.67
C ALA A 29 7.44 -27.52 -14.38
N ASN A 30 6.87 -28.57 -13.75
CA ASN A 30 5.78 -29.36 -14.31
C ASN A 30 4.41 -28.72 -14.05
N SER A 31 4.24 -28.11 -12.88
CA SER A 31 2.99 -27.48 -12.45
C SER A 31 2.82 -26.05 -12.96
N CYS A 32 3.92 -25.30 -13.10
CA CYS A 32 3.93 -23.91 -13.54
C CYS A 32 4.46 -23.78 -14.97
N LYS A 33 3.67 -24.19 -15.96
CA LYS A 33 4.05 -24.20 -17.38
C LYS A 33 3.96 -22.81 -18.01
N PRO A 34 4.73 -22.48 -19.06
CA PRO A 34 4.54 -21.22 -19.79
C PRO A 34 3.08 -21.04 -20.27
N TRP A 35 2.59 -19.80 -20.29
CA TRP A 35 1.18 -19.47 -20.55
C TRP A 35 0.65 -20.09 -21.85
N PHE A 36 1.39 -19.98 -22.96
CA PHE A 36 1.01 -20.61 -24.24
C PHE A 36 0.97 -22.14 -24.17
N GLU A 37 1.87 -22.77 -23.42
CA GLU A 37 1.87 -24.23 -23.24
C GLU A 37 0.67 -24.67 -22.40
N TYR A 38 0.33 -23.90 -21.36
CA TYR A 38 -0.77 -24.20 -20.47
C TYR A 38 -2.13 -24.14 -21.19
N PHE A 39 -2.42 -23.04 -21.88
CA PHE A 39 -3.71 -22.85 -22.57
C PHE A 39 -3.76 -23.52 -23.95
N ASN A 40 -2.61 -23.93 -24.50
CA ASN A 40 -2.46 -24.68 -25.74
C ASN A 40 -3.35 -24.12 -26.89
N ASP A 41 -4.39 -24.87 -27.31
CA ASP A 41 -5.22 -24.50 -28.45
C ASP A 41 -6.00 -23.20 -28.22
N ASN A 42 -6.43 -22.91 -26.99
CA ASN A 42 -7.15 -21.67 -26.65
C ASN A 42 -6.27 -20.44 -26.84
N ALA A 43 -4.95 -20.58 -26.65
CA ALA A 43 -4.01 -19.47 -26.82
C ALA A 43 -3.61 -19.22 -28.29
N LYS A 44 -3.82 -20.20 -29.19
CA LYS A 44 -3.42 -20.07 -30.61
C LYS A 44 -4.18 -18.96 -31.33
N SER A 45 -5.49 -18.84 -31.11
CA SER A 45 -6.32 -17.78 -31.68
C SER A 45 -5.96 -16.40 -31.12
N THR A 46 -5.59 -16.35 -29.83
CA THR A 46 -5.15 -15.14 -29.14
C THR A 46 -3.83 -14.62 -29.66
N ARG A 47 -2.90 -15.49 -30.08
CA ARG A 47 -1.57 -15.09 -30.56
C ARG A 47 -1.59 -14.06 -31.70
N ALA A 48 -2.55 -14.17 -32.62
CA ALA A 48 -2.69 -13.23 -33.73
C ALA A 48 -3.12 -11.81 -33.29
N LYS A 49 -3.75 -11.70 -32.12
CA LYS A 49 -4.24 -10.45 -31.53
C LYS A 49 -3.21 -9.77 -30.62
N LEU A 50 -2.08 -10.42 -30.38
CA LEU A 50 -1.05 -9.93 -29.45
C LEU A 50 0.12 -9.26 -30.17
N GLY A 51 0.68 -8.23 -29.55
CA GLY A 51 1.94 -7.62 -29.96
C GLY A 51 3.11 -8.59 -29.80
N LEU A 52 4.12 -8.47 -30.68
CA LEU A 52 5.27 -9.39 -30.72
C LEU A 52 5.99 -9.53 -29.39
N ASP A 53 6.22 -8.42 -28.68
CA ASP A 53 6.88 -8.44 -27.38
C ASP A 53 6.03 -9.16 -26.33
N LEU A 54 4.71 -8.94 -26.33
CA LEU A 54 3.80 -9.60 -25.39
C LEU A 54 3.74 -11.11 -25.65
N VAL A 55 3.76 -11.53 -26.93
CA VAL A 55 3.91 -12.94 -27.28
C VAL A 55 5.20 -13.52 -26.69
N LYS A 56 6.35 -12.88 -26.90
CA LYS A 56 7.64 -13.37 -26.36
C LYS A 56 7.66 -13.46 -24.84
N PHE A 57 6.97 -12.54 -24.16
CA PHE A 57 6.78 -12.58 -22.72
C PHE A 57 5.93 -13.78 -22.29
N LEU A 58 4.73 -13.95 -22.89
CA LEU A 58 3.81 -15.05 -22.56
C LEU A 58 4.35 -16.44 -22.93
N GLU A 59 5.27 -16.54 -23.88
CA GLU A 59 5.98 -17.78 -24.20
C GLU A 59 6.90 -18.29 -23.09
N GLN A 60 7.27 -17.41 -22.15
CA GLN A 60 8.22 -17.72 -21.07
C GLN A 60 7.63 -17.48 -19.68
N ALA A 61 6.58 -16.66 -19.58
CA ALA A 61 5.83 -16.39 -18.38
C ALA A 61 5.11 -17.66 -17.91
N ARG A 62 5.54 -18.22 -16.77
CA ARG A 62 4.97 -19.44 -16.19
C ARG A 62 3.59 -19.20 -15.56
N PHE A 63 2.56 -19.87 -16.02
CA PHE A 63 1.23 -19.82 -15.46
C PHE A 63 1.03 -20.91 -14.40
N VAL A 64 0.25 -20.64 -13.35
CA VAL A 64 -0.09 -21.62 -12.32
C VAL A 64 -1.60 -21.75 -12.22
N TRP A 65 -2.08 -22.98 -12.20
CA TRP A 65 -3.46 -23.29 -11.87
C TRP A 65 -3.48 -24.48 -10.96
N VAL A 66 -4.11 -24.34 -9.80
CA VAL A 66 -4.24 -25.44 -8.84
C VAL A 66 -5.69 -25.92 -8.90
N PRO A 67 -5.98 -27.13 -9.42
CA PRO A 67 -7.35 -27.59 -9.66
C PRO A 67 -8.25 -27.65 -8.42
N CYS A 68 -7.66 -27.69 -7.23
CA CYS A 68 -8.37 -27.89 -5.95
C CYS A 68 -8.11 -26.74 -4.95
N GLY A 69 -7.61 -25.60 -5.42
CA GLY A 69 -7.30 -24.47 -4.56
C GLY A 69 -6.98 -23.21 -5.36
N TRP A 70 -7.16 -22.07 -4.72
CA TRP A 70 -6.81 -20.79 -5.28
C TRP A 70 -5.29 -20.59 -5.12
N HIS A 71 -4.57 -20.27 -6.20
CA HIS A 71 -3.15 -19.89 -6.13
C HIS A 71 -2.99 -18.61 -6.95
N SER A 72 -2.98 -17.49 -6.23
CA SER A 72 -2.81 -16.17 -6.80
C SER A 72 -1.34 -15.97 -7.18
N PHE A 73 -1.09 -15.25 -8.26
CA PHE A 73 0.24 -14.94 -8.76
C PHE A 73 0.99 -14.03 -7.80
N CYS A 74 0.31 -13.03 -7.27
CA CYS A 74 0.81 -12.09 -6.28
C CYS A 74 -0.35 -11.69 -5.36
N TYR A 75 -0.05 -11.00 -4.26
CA TYR A 75 -1.06 -10.48 -3.35
C TYR A 75 -2.15 -9.68 -4.06
N TRP A 76 -1.78 -8.87 -5.06
CA TRP A 76 -2.68 -7.91 -5.72
C TRP A 76 -3.53 -8.50 -6.86
N VAL A 77 -3.08 -9.58 -7.48
CA VAL A 77 -3.67 -10.10 -8.73
C VAL A 77 -3.73 -11.63 -8.78
N TRP A 78 -4.75 -12.16 -9.43
CA TRP A 78 -5.03 -13.60 -9.53
C TRP A 78 -3.98 -14.31 -10.36
N ASN A 79 -3.94 -14.03 -11.65
CA ASN A 79 -2.90 -14.56 -12.53
C ASN A 79 -2.88 -13.73 -13.81
N THR A 80 -2.00 -14.12 -14.72
CA THR A 80 -2.07 -13.67 -16.10
C THR A 80 -3.40 -14.11 -16.70
N SER A 81 -4.17 -13.18 -17.27
CA SER A 81 -5.52 -13.46 -17.75
C SER A 81 -5.58 -14.62 -18.75
N PRO A 82 -6.62 -15.46 -18.72
CA PRO A 82 -6.80 -16.51 -19.70
C PRO A 82 -7.15 -15.93 -21.08
N PRO A 83 -6.95 -16.68 -22.18
CA PRO A 83 -7.17 -16.21 -23.55
C PRO A 83 -8.56 -15.59 -23.78
N GLU A 84 -9.59 -16.13 -23.15
CA GLU A 84 -10.99 -15.71 -23.24
C GLU A 84 -11.25 -14.34 -22.59
N PHE A 85 -10.49 -13.98 -21.55
CA PHE A 85 -10.75 -12.80 -20.74
C PHE A 85 -9.79 -11.65 -21.03
N MET A 86 -8.61 -11.93 -21.58
CA MET A 86 -7.54 -10.96 -21.85
C MET A 86 -7.98 -9.74 -22.68
N PHE A 87 -9.08 -9.84 -23.42
CA PHE A 87 -9.60 -8.78 -24.30
C PHE A 87 -10.91 -8.13 -23.82
N GLU A 88 -11.41 -8.46 -22.62
CA GLU A 88 -12.70 -7.95 -22.11
C GLU A 88 -12.71 -6.41 -21.95
N PHE A 89 -11.56 -5.80 -21.65
CA PHE A 89 -11.43 -4.33 -21.60
C PHE A 89 -11.93 -3.65 -22.88
N GLU A 90 -11.65 -4.25 -24.03
CA GLU A 90 -11.99 -3.67 -25.35
C GLU A 90 -13.43 -3.99 -25.77
N VAL A 91 -14.09 -4.94 -25.08
CA VAL A 91 -15.53 -5.22 -25.23
C VAL A 91 -16.34 -4.26 -24.37
N GLU A 92 -15.81 -3.87 -23.21
CA GLU A 92 -16.48 -3.03 -22.23
C GLU A 92 -16.04 -1.55 -22.24
N ASP A 93 -15.15 -1.09 -23.13
CA ASP A 93 -14.66 0.31 -23.13
C ASP A 93 -15.85 1.29 -23.06
N PRO A 94 -16.01 2.02 -21.94
CA PRO A 94 -17.18 2.86 -21.69
C PRO A 94 -17.30 4.01 -22.70
N ARG A 95 -16.21 4.35 -23.43
CA ARG A 95 -16.19 5.38 -24.47
C ARG A 95 -16.49 4.84 -25.86
N ASP A 96 -16.39 3.52 -26.06
CA ASP A 96 -16.49 2.86 -27.36
C ASP A 96 -17.63 1.83 -27.44
N MET A 97 -18.51 1.73 -26.42
CA MET A 97 -19.73 0.88 -26.40
C MET A 97 -20.64 1.01 -27.65
N TYR A 98 -20.43 2.03 -28.50
CA TYR A 98 -21.19 2.28 -29.73
C TYR A 98 -20.37 2.21 -31.03
N LYS A 99 -19.06 1.94 -30.99
CA LYS A 99 -18.28 1.70 -32.21
C LYS A 99 -18.19 0.20 -32.50
N VAL A 100 -18.82 -0.21 -33.58
CA VAL A 100 -18.59 -1.53 -34.17
C VAL A 100 -17.16 -1.56 -34.67
N ARG A 101 -16.23 -2.11 -33.88
CA ARG A 101 -14.86 -2.35 -34.32
C ARG A 101 -14.84 -3.35 -35.47
N ASP A 102 -13.92 -3.15 -36.41
CA ASP A 102 -13.62 -4.17 -37.40
C ASP A 102 -13.09 -5.40 -36.65
N ALA A 103 -13.72 -6.56 -36.84
CA ALA A 103 -13.29 -7.81 -36.23
C ALA A 103 -11.83 -8.19 -36.59
N ASN A 104 -11.25 -7.54 -37.60
CA ASN A 104 -9.87 -7.72 -38.04
C ASN A 104 -8.87 -6.74 -37.38
N GLU A 105 -9.34 -5.74 -36.63
CA GLU A 105 -8.44 -4.83 -35.93
C GLU A 105 -7.86 -5.48 -34.68
N ARG A 106 -6.54 -5.34 -34.50
CA ARG A 106 -5.86 -5.88 -33.33
C ARG A 106 -6.26 -5.04 -32.11
N PRO A 107 -6.74 -5.66 -31.01
CA PRO A 107 -7.00 -4.95 -29.76
C PRO A 107 -5.74 -4.19 -29.29
N ARG A 108 -5.89 -2.95 -28.83
CA ARG A 108 -4.78 -2.16 -28.31
C ARG A 108 -4.53 -2.47 -26.84
N PHE A 109 -5.60 -2.53 -26.05
CA PHE A 109 -5.53 -2.80 -24.62
C PHE A 109 -5.82 -4.26 -24.32
N VAL A 110 -5.11 -4.80 -23.33
CA VAL A 110 -5.34 -6.14 -22.80
C VAL A 110 -5.38 -6.10 -21.29
N VAL A 111 -6.31 -6.84 -20.70
CA VAL A 111 -6.23 -7.15 -19.27
C VAL A 111 -5.14 -8.21 -19.14
N LEU A 112 -3.95 -7.80 -18.67
CA LEU A 112 -2.81 -8.70 -18.57
C LEU A 112 -2.87 -9.55 -17.30
N TYR A 113 -3.32 -8.94 -16.20
CA TYR A 113 -3.53 -9.62 -14.93
C TYR A 113 -4.93 -9.35 -14.42
N GLU A 114 -5.58 -10.38 -13.89
CA GLU A 114 -6.89 -10.30 -13.24
C GLU A 114 -6.78 -9.75 -11.81
N MET A 115 -7.72 -8.91 -11.39
CA MET A 115 -7.74 -8.35 -10.04
C MET A 115 -8.15 -9.42 -9.04
N ASN A 116 -7.41 -9.56 -7.93
CA ASN A 116 -7.87 -10.35 -6.79
C ASN A 116 -9.17 -9.77 -6.23
N HIS A 117 -9.90 -10.49 -5.38
CA HIS A 117 -11.20 -10.03 -4.84
C HIS A 117 -11.12 -8.82 -3.87
N PHE A 118 -10.13 -7.93 -3.99
CA PHE A 118 -10.09 -6.63 -3.31
C PHE A 118 -11.24 -5.74 -3.73
N ALA A 119 -11.59 -5.78 -5.00
CA ALA A 119 -12.60 -4.93 -5.59
C ALA A 119 -13.62 -5.80 -6.32
N ASN A 120 -14.87 -5.33 -6.39
CA ASN A 120 -15.94 -6.00 -7.12
C ASN A 120 -15.78 -5.90 -8.65
N HIS A 121 -14.59 -5.51 -9.13
CA HIS A 121 -14.24 -5.43 -10.53
C HIS A 121 -13.03 -6.32 -10.82
N TYR A 122 -13.00 -6.86 -12.03
CA TYR A 122 -12.15 -7.98 -12.40
C TYR A 122 -10.89 -7.54 -13.17
N MET A 123 -10.84 -6.28 -13.61
CA MET A 123 -9.71 -5.71 -14.33
C MET A 123 -8.57 -5.45 -13.35
N GLY A 124 -7.47 -6.20 -13.43
CA GLY A 124 -6.34 -6.05 -12.51
C GLY A 124 -5.35 -5.02 -13.00
N LEU A 125 -4.59 -5.42 -14.03
CA LEU A 125 -3.59 -4.60 -14.69
C LEU A 125 -3.88 -4.57 -16.19
N VAL A 126 -4.23 -3.39 -16.69
CA VAL A 126 -4.43 -3.14 -18.12
C VAL A 126 -3.09 -2.80 -18.75
N TYR A 127 -2.80 -3.40 -19.90
CA TYR A 127 -1.57 -3.18 -20.66
C TYR A 127 -1.87 -2.65 -22.06
N ASP A 128 -1.20 -1.57 -22.45
CA ASP A 128 -1.25 -1.00 -23.78
C ASP A 128 -0.18 -1.65 -24.67
N GLN A 129 -0.63 -2.41 -25.67
CA GLN A 129 0.25 -3.15 -26.57
C GLN A 129 1.07 -2.24 -27.50
N GLU A 130 0.69 -0.97 -27.68
CA GLU A 130 1.42 0.00 -28.52
C GLU A 130 2.51 0.74 -27.76
N THR A 131 2.19 1.19 -26.54
CA THR A 131 3.12 1.99 -25.73
C THR A 131 3.96 1.15 -24.77
N HIS A 132 3.57 -0.12 -24.54
CA HIS A 132 4.19 -1.03 -23.57
C HIS A 132 4.08 -0.57 -22.12
N LEU A 133 3.04 0.21 -21.81
CA LEU A 133 2.76 0.70 -20.47
C LEU A 133 1.55 -0.01 -19.87
N CYS A 134 1.51 -0.01 -18.54
CA CYS A 134 0.50 -0.63 -17.71
C CYS A 134 -0.13 0.38 -16.77
N ILE A 135 -1.35 0.11 -16.35
CA ILE A 135 -2.03 0.83 -15.28
C ILE A 135 -2.93 -0.16 -14.53
N LYS A 136 -3.02 0.00 -13.22
CA LYS A 136 -3.89 -0.81 -12.36
C LYS A 136 -5.30 -0.21 -12.45
N SER A 137 -6.31 -1.06 -12.58
CA SER A 137 -7.72 -0.60 -12.70
C SER A 137 -8.65 -1.34 -11.73
N PRO A 138 -8.41 -1.24 -10.41
CA PRO A 138 -9.10 -2.08 -9.42
C PRO A 138 -10.62 -1.96 -9.45
N THR A 139 -11.17 -0.79 -9.76
CA THR A 139 -12.61 -0.53 -9.73
C THR A 139 -13.14 -0.05 -11.07
N ILE A 140 -14.46 -0.13 -11.24
CA ILE A 140 -15.13 0.42 -12.43
C ILE A 140 -14.89 1.94 -12.59
N TRP A 141 -14.71 2.66 -11.48
CA TRP A 141 -14.48 4.10 -11.47
C TRP A 141 -13.07 4.45 -11.99
N GLU A 142 -12.06 3.68 -11.57
CA GLU A 142 -10.70 3.85 -12.05
C GLU A 142 -10.57 3.49 -13.54
N THR A 143 -11.38 2.55 -14.03
CA THR A 143 -11.48 2.23 -15.46
C THR A 143 -11.93 3.45 -16.28
N ASP A 144 -12.90 4.23 -15.78
CA ASP A 144 -13.36 5.46 -16.43
C ASP A 144 -12.26 6.56 -16.41
N ASP A 145 -11.53 6.66 -15.30
CA ASP A 145 -10.53 7.70 -15.06
C ASP A 145 -9.16 7.41 -15.67
N MET A 146 -8.90 6.18 -16.11
CA MET A 146 -7.60 5.67 -16.58
C MET A 146 -6.93 6.50 -17.68
N PHE A 147 -7.73 7.25 -18.43
CA PHE A 147 -7.29 8.05 -19.59
C PHE A 147 -7.21 9.55 -19.31
N LEU A 148 -7.43 9.97 -18.07
CA LEU A 148 -7.25 11.36 -17.66
C LEU A 148 -5.77 11.74 -17.68
N GLU A 149 -5.48 13.01 -17.99
CA GLU A 149 -4.10 13.48 -18.24
C GLU A 149 -3.17 13.35 -17.04
N TRP A 150 -3.71 13.26 -15.83
CA TRP A 150 -2.95 13.08 -14.59
C TRP A 150 -2.68 11.60 -14.24
N GLN A 151 -3.31 10.65 -14.92
CA GLN A 151 -3.03 9.24 -14.68
C GLN A 151 -1.67 8.84 -15.23
N VAL A 152 -0.87 8.18 -14.38
CA VAL A 152 0.48 7.77 -14.74
C VAL A 152 0.48 6.29 -15.11
N TRP A 153 0.82 6.01 -16.36
CA TRP A 153 1.04 4.66 -16.85
C TRP A 153 2.51 4.28 -16.67
N HIS A 154 2.77 3.04 -16.26
CA HIS A 154 4.11 2.56 -15.92
C HIS A 154 4.54 1.38 -16.78
N PRO A 155 5.83 1.25 -17.13
CA PRO A 155 6.35 0.04 -17.77
C PRO A 155 6.07 -1.22 -16.94
N LEU A 156 5.79 -2.35 -17.60
CA LEU A 156 5.47 -3.62 -16.90
C LEU A 156 6.58 -4.07 -15.93
N ASP A 157 7.85 -3.86 -16.27
CA ASP A 157 8.96 -4.23 -15.39
C ASP A 157 8.97 -3.41 -14.10
N VAL A 158 8.56 -2.13 -14.14
CA VAL A 158 8.41 -1.30 -12.94
C VAL A 158 7.31 -1.83 -12.03
N VAL A 159 6.18 -2.28 -12.60
CA VAL A 159 5.08 -2.87 -11.83
C VAL A 159 5.53 -4.17 -11.15
N LEU A 160 6.22 -5.04 -11.89
CA LEU A 160 6.71 -6.32 -11.37
C LEU A 160 7.84 -6.13 -10.34
N GLU A 161 8.76 -5.19 -10.55
CA GLU A 161 9.77 -4.81 -9.56
C GLU A 161 9.12 -4.31 -8.29
N PHE A 162 8.12 -3.44 -8.40
CA PHE A 162 7.39 -2.93 -7.25
C PHE A 162 6.76 -4.05 -6.42
N TRP A 163 6.06 -5.00 -7.06
CA TRP A 163 5.48 -6.15 -6.34
C TRP A 163 6.54 -7.05 -5.70
N LEU A 164 7.65 -7.30 -6.39
CA LEU A 164 8.75 -8.10 -5.85
C LEU A 164 9.44 -7.38 -4.67
N ASP A 165 9.59 -6.06 -4.74
CA ASP A 165 10.14 -5.25 -3.66
C ASP A 165 9.28 -5.30 -2.40
N GLN A 166 7.95 -5.37 -2.52
CA GLN A 166 7.04 -5.55 -1.38
C GLN A 166 7.25 -6.92 -0.71
N ILE A 167 7.50 -7.97 -1.51
CA ILE A 167 7.84 -9.31 -1.02
C ILE A 167 9.19 -9.29 -0.31
N HIS A 168 10.22 -8.69 -0.92
CA HIS A 168 11.56 -8.60 -0.33
C HIS A 168 11.60 -7.75 0.95
N GLN A 169 10.75 -6.72 1.04
CA GLN A 169 10.59 -5.92 2.25
C GLN A 169 9.80 -6.66 3.35
N GLY A 170 9.15 -7.77 3.01
CA GLY A 170 8.31 -8.55 3.91
C GLY A 170 6.99 -7.88 4.24
N LYS A 171 6.53 -6.91 3.42
CA LYS A 171 5.17 -6.35 3.48
C LYS A 171 4.13 -7.34 2.94
N ILE A 172 4.56 -8.18 2.00
CA ILE A 172 3.80 -9.32 1.49
C ILE A 172 4.63 -10.57 1.75
N ASP A 173 4.02 -11.62 2.29
CA ASP A 173 4.69 -12.91 2.47
C ASP A 173 3.81 -14.03 1.91
N ALA A 174 4.44 -15.13 1.51
CA ALA A 174 3.75 -16.34 1.11
C ALA A 174 3.81 -17.34 2.25
N VAL A 175 2.67 -17.97 2.53
CA VAL A 175 2.50 -18.83 3.71
C VAL A 175 1.92 -20.19 3.31
N PRO A 176 2.29 -21.25 4.06
CA PRO A 176 1.64 -22.56 4.01
C PRO A 176 0.11 -22.50 4.15
N LYS A 177 -0.56 -23.62 3.87
CA LYS A 177 -2.03 -23.71 4.05
C LYS A 177 -2.50 -23.66 5.49
N ASP A 178 -1.61 -23.86 6.45
CA ASP A 178 -1.93 -23.95 7.87
C ASP A 178 -1.77 -22.64 8.65
N GLY A 179 -1.48 -21.52 7.99
CA GLY A 179 -1.20 -20.25 8.68
C GLY A 179 0.26 -19.87 8.78
N GLY A 180 1.15 -20.87 8.70
CA GLY A 180 2.54 -20.69 9.10
C GLY A 180 2.68 -19.94 10.44
N LYS A 181 3.51 -18.90 10.46
CA LYS A 181 3.79 -18.09 11.65
C LYS A 181 2.67 -17.10 12.04
N TYR A 182 1.69 -16.87 11.17
CA TYR A 182 0.61 -15.89 11.40
C TYR A 182 -0.67 -16.55 11.95
N GLY A 183 -0.81 -17.87 11.77
CA GLY A 183 -1.97 -18.64 12.22
C GLY A 183 -3.23 -18.43 11.38
N LEU A 184 -4.18 -19.36 11.52
CA LEU A 184 -5.38 -19.45 10.67
C LEU A 184 -6.40 -18.31 10.86
N GLU A 185 -6.37 -17.61 11.99
CA GLU A 185 -7.35 -16.56 12.32
C GLU A 185 -7.03 -15.25 11.61
N TYR A 186 -5.74 -14.85 11.63
CA TYR A 186 -5.22 -13.70 10.89
C TYR A 186 -5.44 -13.85 9.37
N GLU A 187 -5.31 -15.08 8.87
CA GLU A 187 -5.45 -15.40 7.46
C GLU A 187 -6.85 -15.20 6.88
N ARG A 188 -7.93 -15.43 7.66
CA ARG A 188 -9.30 -15.39 7.09
C ARG A 188 -9.73 -14.02 6.58
N MET A 189 -9.11 -12.95 7.07
CA MET A 189 -9.47 -11.58 6.69
C MET A 189 -8.50 -10.96 5.67
N HIS A 190 -7.28 -11.48 5.53
CA HIS A 190 -6.20 -10.77 4.83
C HIS A 190 -5.38 -11.63 3.83
N ARG A 191 -5.88 -12.81 3.45
CA ARG A 191 -5.17 -13.79 2.62
C ARG A 191 -5.74 -13.90 1.20
N PHE A 192 -4.83 -13.98 0.22
CA PHE A 192 -5.07 -14.43 -1.14
C PHE A 192 -4.08 -15.54 -1.44
N ASP A 193 -4.47 -16.78 -1.14
CA ASP A 193 -3.60 -17.97 -1.17
C ASP A 193 -2.60 -17.93 -2.34
N PRO A 194 -1.29 -18.05 -2.09
CA PRO A 194 -0.63 -18.26 -0.80
C PRO A 194 -0.25 -16.97 -0.04
N TRP A 195 -0.66 -15.80 -0.52
CA TRP A 195 -0.13 -14.51 -0.08
C TRP A 195 -0.90 -13.94 1.10
N VAL A 196 -0.18 -13.36 2.06
CA VAL A 196 -0.71 -12.53 3.14
C VAL A 196 -0.07 -11.17 3.09
N PHE A 197 -0.84 -10.15 3.47
CA PHE A 197 -0.26 -8.86 3.83
C PHE A 197 0.27 -8.96 5.24
N VAL A 198 1.44 -8.39 5.49
CA VAL A 198 2.11 -8.41 6.77
C VAL A 198 2.04 -7.00 7.35
N PRO A 199 1.40 -6.77 8.51
CA PRO A 199 1.12 -5.42 8.97
C PRO A 199 2.40 -4.62 9.25
N TYR A 200 3.41 -5.31 9.77
CA TYR A 200 4.79 -4.85 9.77
C TYR A 200 5.75 -6.04 9.88
N SER A 201 6.98 -5.83 9.45
CA SER A 201 8.07 -6.81 9.58
C SER A 201 9.19 -6.25 10.45
N ASP A 202 10.01 -7.14 11.03
CA ASP A 202 11.19 -6.73 11.80
C ASP A 202 12.16 -5.88 10.94
N SER A 203 12.32 -6.22 9.67
CA SER A 203 13.17 -5.47 8.74
C SER A 203 12.62 -4.06 8.47
N LEU A 204 11.30 -3.91 8.37
CA LEU A 204 10.62 -2.63 8.22
C LEU A 204 10.77 -1.78 9.49
N LEU A 205 10.58 -2.39 10.66
CA LEU A 205 10.81 -1.74 11.95
C LEU A 205 12.27 -1.25 12.08
N GLU A 206 13.25 -2.12 11.86
CA GLU A 206 14.67 -1.76 11.92
C GLU A 206 15.05 -0.64 10.93
N ARG A 207 14.48 -0.68 9.72
CA ARG A 207 14.67 0.38 8.72
C ARG A 207 14.11 1.71 9.22
N ASN A 208 12.90 1.73 9.74
CA ASN A 208 12.26 2.94 10.27
C ASN A 208 13.02 3.50 11.49
N LEU A 209 13.42 2.63 12.43
CA LEU A 209 14.25 3.00 13.58
C LEU A 209 15.58 3.63 13.15
N ARG A 210 16.24 3.07 12.14
CA ARG A 210 17.50 3.60 11.60
C ARG A 210 17.31 4.96 10.93
N ILE A 211 16.23 5.14 10.15
CA ILE A 211 15.92 6.42 9.49
C ILE A 211 15.63 7.49 10.54
N PHE A 212 14.80 7.18 11.53
CA PHE A 212 14.49 8.08 12.63
C PHE A 212 15.74 8.44 13.44
N GLY A 213 16.59 7.47 13.77
CA GLY A 213 17.86 7.71 14.46
C GLY A 213 18.77 8.68 13.69
N ARG A 214 18.87 8.54 12.35
CA ARG A 214 19.61 9.48 11.49
C ARG A 214 19.03 10.90 11.51
N LEU A 215 17.71 11.03 11.57
CA LEU A 215 17.04 12.32 11.70
C LEU A 215 17.40 12.97 13.06
N VAL A 216 17.31 12.22 14.15
CA VAL A 216 17.70 12.68 15.48
C VAL A 216 19.16 13.15 15.50
N ASP A 217 20.09 12.36 14.95
CA ASP A 217 21.50 12.75 14.81
C ASP A 217 21.68 14.04 14.00
N ALA A 218 20.96 14.17 12.89
CA ALA A 218 21.04 15.34 12.04
C ALA A 218 20.56 16.60 12.78
N ILE A 219 19.49 16.51 13.57
CA ILE A 219 19.00 17.64 14.35
C ILE A 219 19.97 17.97 15.48
N GLU A 220 20.35 16.98 16.30
CA GLU A 220 21.21 17.17 17.47
C GLU A 220 22.58 17.74 17.10
N SER A 221 23.17 17.31 15.97
CA SER A 221 24.45 17.85 15.48
C SER A 221 24.42 19.33 15.07
N ARG A 222 23.22 19.89 14.83
CA ARG A 222 23.01 21.30 14.47
C ARG A 222 22.54 22.16 15.64
N MET A 223 22.21 21.56 16.77
CA MET A 223 21.78 22.31 17.94
C MET A 223 22.97 23.08 18.53
N PRO A 224 22.77 24.33 18.98
CA PRO A 224 23.82 25.09 19.64
C PRO A 224 24.26 24.30 20.88
N LEU A 225 25.53 23.90 20.88
CA LEU A 225 26.22 23.16 21.92
C LEU A 225 26.17 23.93 23.25
N ASN A 226 25.04 23.89 23.95
CA ASN A 226 25.06 24.11 25.38
C ASN A 226 25.74 22.89 25.99
N ASN A 227 26.83 23.14 26.70
CA ASN A 227 27.81 22.21 27.29
C ASN A 227 27.25 21.11 28.23
N ALA A 228 25.99 20.68 28.11
CA ALA A 228 25.35 19.68 28.95
C ALA A 228 25.33 18.27 28.35
N PHE A 229 25.32 18.09 27.02
CA PHE A 229 25.33 16.76 26.42
C PHE A 229 26.75 16.19 26.26
N LYS A 230 27.54 16.23 27.34
CA LYS A 230 28.81 15.47 27.39
C LYS A 230 28.47 13.99 27.39
N ALA A 231 28.70 13.30 26.27
CA ALA A 231 28.77 11.83 26.17
C ALA A 231 27.76 11.06 27.05
N GLU A 232 26.54 11.58 27.23
CA GLU A 232 25.48 10.79 27.84
C GLU A 232 25.19 9.64 26.88
N GLU A 233 25.03 8.44 27.42
CA GLU A 233 24.72 7.26 26.62
C GLU A 233 23.48 7.52 25.77
N VAL A 234 23.50 7.04 24.53
CA VAL A 234 22.33 7.06 23.66
C VAL A 234 21.22 6.30 24.39
N SER A 235 20.13 6.97 24.70
CA SER A 235 18.95 6.34 25.30
C SER A 235 17.96 5.93 24.21
N TYR A 236 17.23 4.85 24.49
CA TYR A 236 16.22 4.29 23.62
C TYR A 236 14.87 4.30 24.33
N GLY A 237 13.80 4.26 23.54
CA GLY A 237 12.43 4.44 23.99
C GLY A 237 12.06 5.91 23.98
N ILE A 238 11.15 6.35 23.10
CA ILE A 238 10.65 7.75 23.08
C ILE A 238 10.05 8.10 24.45
N ILE A 239 9.31 7.15 25.03
CA ILE A 239 8.72 7.22 26.36
C ILE A 239 9.35 6.13 27.25
N GLU A 240 9.27 6.27 28.57
CA GLU A 240 9.71 5.25 29.52
C GLU A 240 8.85 3.97 29.42
N GLU A 241 9.49 2.81 29.51
CA GLU A 241 8.85 1.49 29.41
C GLU A 241 7.70 1.33 30.42
N SER A 242 7.85 1.86 31.63
CA SER A 242 6.82 1.82 32.69
C SER A 242 5.52 2.53 32.28
N ILE A 243 5.64 3.64 31.55
CA ILE A 243 4.49 4.41 31.05
C ILE A 243 3.86 3.69 29.86
N LEU A 244 4.69 3.14 28.95
CA LEU A 244 4.21 2.35 27.81
C LEU A 244 3.38 1.14 28.28
N GLN A 245 3.87 0.42 29.29
CA GLN A 245 3.18 -0.70 29.91
C GLN A 245 1.89 -0.28 30.64
N SER A 246 1.85 0.93 31.20
CA SER A 246 0.66 1.44 31.91
C SER A 246 -0.54 1.75 30.99
N ILE A 247 -0.28 1.94 29.69
CA ILE A 247 -1.28 2.38 28.71
C ILE A 247 -2.00 1.19 28.04
N ASN A 248 -1.61 -0.05 28.35
CA ASN A 248 -2.16 -1.28 27.74
C ASN A 248 -2.20 -1.22 26.20
N LEU A 249 -1.18 -0.61 25.59
CA LEU A 249 -1.09 -0.52 24.14
C LEU A 249 -0.85 -1.93 23.56
N PRO A 250 -1.63 -2.38 22.56
CA PRO A 250 -1.37 -3.65 21.88
C PRO A 250 0.03 -3.69 21.28
N GLN A 251 0.69 -4.85 21.39
CA GLN A 251 1.98 -5.06 20.74
C GLN A 251 1.80 -5.04 19.21
N GLY A 252 2.61 -4.24 18.54
CA GLY A 252 2.53 -3.96 17.11
C GLY A 252 3.62 -2.98 16.71
N PHE A 253 3.64 -2.52 15.46
CA PHE A 253 4.67 -1.61 14.94
C PHE A 253 4.83 -0.38 15.82
N ALA A 254 3.74 0.31 16.16
CA ALA A 254 3.81 1.56 16.89
C ALA A 254 4.31 1.37 18.34
N TYR A 255 3.94 0.26 19.00
CA TYR A 255 4.48 -0.14 20.29
C TYR A 255 5.99 -0.37 20.20
N GLU A 256 6.43 -1.20 19.26
CA GLU A 256 7.83 -1.56 19.10
C GLU A 256 8.69 -0.38 18.66
N PHE A 257 8.16 0.48 17.79
CA PHE A 257 8.81 1.71 17.34
C PHE A 257 9.03 2.66 18.51
N ILE A 258 8.00 2.94 19.31
CA ILE A 258 8.13 3.84 20.48
C ILE A 258 9.11 3.27 21.50
N ARG A 259 9.09 1.96 21.71
CA ARG A 259 9.97 1.26 22.65
C ARG A 259 11.44 1.27 22.21
N CYS A 260 11.69 1.09 20.91
CA CYS A 260 13.05 0.90 20.37
C CYS A 260 13.65 2.15 19.75
N ALA A 261 12.87 3.18 19.43
CA ALA A 261 13.38 4.39 18.80
C ALA A 261 14.34 5.14 19.71
N ARG A 262 15.39 5.73 19.13
CA ARG A 262 16.32 6.58 19.87
C ARG A 262 15.56 7.76 20.47
N ARG A 263 15.75 8.01 21.76
CA ARG A 263 15.15 9.16 22.43
C ARG A 263 15.84 10.46 21.98
N PRO A 264 15.11 11.42 21.40
CA PRO A 264 15.67 12.72 21.07
C PRO A 264 16.04 13.52 22.33
N ARG A 265 17.12 14.31 22.27
CA ARG A 265 17.53 15.25 23.32
C ARG A 265 16.85 16.62 23.24
N PHE A 266 16.06 16.83 22.21
CA PHE A 266 15.23 18.00 22.01
C PHE A 266 13.77 17.68 22.33
N SER A 267 13.04 18.68 22.79
CA SER A 267 11.59 18.58 23.04
C SER A 267 10.74 19.01 21.84
N VAL A 268 11.33 19.65 20.83
CA VAL A 268 10.62 20.25 19.68
C VAL A 268 11.30 19.82 18.40
N ILE A 269 10.56 19.13 17.51
CA ILE A 269 11.08 18.66 16.21
C ILE A 269 10.89 19.69 15.10
N ALA A 270 9.82 20.48 15.18
CA ALA A 270 9.51 21.57 14.27
C ALA A 270 8.72 22.64 15.02
N PRO A 271 8.64 23.89 14.52
CA PRO A 271 7.82 24.92 15.15
C PRO A 271 6.38 24.45 15.36
N GLY A 272 5.96 24.35 16.63
CA GLY A 272 4.64 23.87 17.00
C GLY A 272 4.50 22.36 17.18
N LEU A 273 5.49 21.53 16.80
CA LEU A 273 5.48 20.07 16.96
C LEU A 273 6.50 19.61 18.02
N GLU A 274 5.99 18.96 19.05
CA GLU A 274 6.74 18.53 20.23
C GLU A 274 6.90 17.01 20.30
N ILE A 275 8.03 16.55 20.85
CA ILE A 275 8.25 15.14 21.17
C ILE A 275 7.35 14.76 22.36
N PRO A 276 6.66 13.61 22.33
CA PRO A 276 5.82 13.16 23.43
C PRO A 276 6.58 13.10 24.75
N THR A 277 5.92 13.58 25.80
CA THR A 277 6.35 13.43 27.19
C THR A 277 5.50 12.36 27.88
N PRO A 278 5.93 11.81 29.02
CA PRO A 278 5.10 10.90 29.82
C PRO A 278 3.70 11.44 30.12
N ALA A 279 3.57 12.75 30.38
CA ALA A 279 2.29 13.39 30.66
C ALA A 279 1.39 13.43 29.41
N THR A 280 1.90 13.96 28.29
CA THR A 280 1.13 14.08 27.05
C THR A 280 0.75 12.73 26.46
N PHE A 281 1.61 11.71 26.65
CA PHE A 281 1.35 10.35 26.20
C PHE A 281 0.28 9.66 27.07
N SER A 282 0.28 9.93 28.39
CA SER A 282 -0.76 9.43 29.29
C SER A 282 -2.13 10.07 29.03
N GLU A 283 -2.18 11.36 28.69
CA GLU A 283 -3.42 12.03 28.26
C GLU A 283 -4.04 11.36 27.04
N GLN A 284 -3.20 11.01 26.06
CA GLN A 284 -3.61 10.34 24.84
C GLN A 284 -4.34 9.02 25.14
N SER A 285 -3.84 8.22 26.09
CA SER A 285 -4.50 6.98 26.52
C SER A 285 -5.92 7.18 27.04
N SER A 286 -6.23 8.35 27.60
CA SER A 286 -7.54 8.65 28.16
C SER A 286 -8.58 8.94 27.07
N ILE A 287 -8.15 9.47 25.93
CA ILE A 287 -8.98 9.71 24.74
C ILE A 287 -9.27 8.40 23.99
N LEU A 288 -8.37 7.42 24.10
CA LEU A 288 -8.37 6.20 23.28
C LEU A 288 -9.01 4.96 23.94
N LYS A 289 -9.59 5.12 25.15
CA LYS A 289 -10.12 4.05 26.02
C LYS A 289 -11.45 3.43 25.60
N GLU A 290 -11.94 3.71 24.39
CA GLU A 290 -13.30 3.30 23.99
C GLU A 290 -13.42 1.90 23.37
N ASP A 291 -12.34 1.13 23.18
CA ASP A 291 -12.41 -0.16 22.49
C ASP A 291 -12.20 -1.40 23.39
N GLN A 292 -13.09 -2.37 23.25
CA GLN A 292 -12.98 -3.72 23.85
C GLN A 292 -12.33 -4.73 22.89
N ASP A 293 -12.14 -4.38 21.61
CA ASP A 293 -11.68 -5.27 20.54
C ASP A 293 -10.14 -5.35 20.43
N ASN A 294 -9.41 -4.80 21.41
CA ASN A 294 -7.95 -4.86 21.52
C ASN A 294 -7.20 -4.32 20.28
N ARG A 295 -7.85 -3.45 19.49
CA ARG A 295 -7.24 -2.81 18.33
C ARG A 295 -6.22 -1.78 18.76
N GLN A 296 -5.16 -1.63 17.96
CA GLN A 296 -4.18 -0.59 18.22
C GLN A 296 -4.87 0.78 18.02
N PRO A 297 -4.70 1.74 18.93
CA PRO A 297 -5.24 3.08 18.78
C PRO A 297 -4.28 3.99 17.98
N PRO A 298 -4.76 5.08 17.32
CA PRO A 298 -3.91 6.11 16.74
C PRO A 298 -2.89 6.62 17.76
N ILE A 299 -1.60 6.48 17.44
CA ILE A 299 -0.53 6.86 18.36
C ILE A 299 0.08 8.20 18.00
N HIS A 300 0.04 9.16 18.91
CA HIS A 300 0.59 10.48 18.67
C HIS A 300 2.11 10.46 18.77
N LEU A 301 2.80 10.55 17.63
CA LEU A 301 4.25 10.55 17.56
C LEU A 301 4.84 11.94 17.75
N PHE A 302 4.24 13.02 17.21
CA PHE A 302 4.64 14.41 17.48
C PHE A 302 3.43 15.31 17.72
N ARG A 303 3.34 15.91 18.90
CA ARG A 303 2.17 16.70 19.33
C ARG A 303 2.23 18.16 18.93
N SER A 304 1.16 18.64 18.30
CA SER A 304 0.92 20.06 18.11
C SER A 304 0.56 20.75 19.42
N LYS A 305 0.94 22.01 19.56
CA LYS A 305 0.44 22.90 20.64
C LYS A 305 -1.04 23.26 20.51
N TYR A 306 -1.61 23.00 19.35
CA TYR A 306 -3.00 23.32 19.02
C TYR A 306 -3.75 22.02 18.80
N ASP A 307 -4.96 21.96 19.33
CA ASP A 307 -5.87 20.86 19.07
C ASP A 307 -6.62 21.12 17.75
N PHE A 308 -7.02 20.05 17.09
CA PHE A 308 -7.98 20.10 16.00
C PHE A 308 -9.39 20.02 16.58
N VAL A 309 -10.26 20.93 16.14
CA VAL A 309 -11.67 20.92 16.51
C VAL A 309 -12.48 21.00 15.23
N ASP A 310 -13.32 19.99 14.98
CA ASP A 310 -14.23 19.94 13.84
C ASP A 310 -15.35 20.98 14.02
N THR A 311 -15.03 22.21 13.65
CA THR A 311 -15.95 23.36 13.64
C THR A 311 -16.52 23.64 12.25
N LEU A 312 -16.02 22.92 11.24
CA LEU A 312 -16.21 23.25 9.82
C LEU A 312 -17.11 22.24 9.10
N GLU A 313 -17.65 21.24 9.81
CA GLU A 313 -18.43 20.13 9.22
C GLU A 313 -17.69 19.51 8.02
N LEU A 314 -16.35 19.40 8.10
CA LEU A 314 -15.50 18.95 6.99
C LEU A 314 -15.69 17.47 6.63
N GLY A 315 -16.65 16.78 7.25
CA GLY A 315 -16.82 15.34 7.10
C GLY A 315 -15.62 14.59 7.64
N VAL A 316 -15.14 14.94 8.84
CA VAL A 316 -13.92 14.41 9.47
C VAL A 316 -14.05 12.93 9.89
N GLU A 317 -15.12 12.26 9.46
CA GLU A 317 -15.40 10.83 9.67
C GLU A 317 -14.29 9.90 9.15
N HIS A 318 -13.24 10.44 8.52
CA HIS A 318 -12.22 9.68 7.79
C HIS A 318 -10.79 9.85 8.33
N VAL A 319 -10.49 10.78 9.25
CA VAL A 319 -9.09 10.98 9.73
C VAL A 319 -8.58 9.74 10.45
N PHE A 320 -9.43 9.17 11.30
CA PHE A 320 -9.17 7.91 11.96
C PHE A 320 -10.22 6.88 11.54
N GLY A 321 -9.78 5.65 11.34
CA GLY A 321 -10.68 4.53 11.07
C GLY A 321 -11.64 4.24 12.24
N TRP A 322 -12.59 3.34 12.02
CA TRP A 322 -13.40 2.83 13.12
C TRP A 322 -12.49 2.14 14.17
N PRO A 323 -12.68 2.35 15.49
CA PRO A 323 -13.79 3.06 16.14
C PRO A 323 -13.62 4.58 16.31
N TYR A 324 -12.43 5.12 16.04
CA TYR A 324 -12.04 6.51 16.33
C TYR A 324 -12.57 7.55 15.33
N ARG A 325 -13.27 7.13 14.28
CA ARG A 325 -13.86 7.99 13.24
C ARG A 325 -14.78 9.12 13.74
N LYS A 326 -15.29 9.04 14.97
CA LYS A 326 -16.23 10.04 15.53
C LYS A 326 -15.54 11.11 16.38
N LEU A 327 -14.22 11.07 16.51
CA LEU A 327 -13.47 12.07 17.27
C LEU A 327 -13.54 13.42 16.54
N SER A 328 -14.19 14.39 17.18
CA SER A 328 -14.32 15.77 16.66
C SER A 328 -13.42 16.77 17.38
N ASP A 329 -12.79 16.37 18.48
CA ASP A 329 -11.84 17.17 19.26
C ASP A 329 -10.68 16.28 19.69
N PHE A 330 -9.48 16.58 19.19
CA PHE A 330 -8.28 15.82 19.50
C PHE A 330 -7.01 16.65 19.19
N PRO A 331 -5.86 16.32 19.80
CA PRO A 331 -4.62 17.03 19.54
C PRO A 331 -4.23 17.00 18.05
N ALA A 332 -3.84 18.12 17.43
CA ALA A 332 -3.26 18.03 16.08
C ALA A 332 -1.82 17.49 16.16
N GLY A 333 -1.26 17.03 15.04
CA GLY A 333 0.13 16.55 14.97
C GLY A 333 0.32 15.29 14.14
N LEU A 334 1.47 14.63 14.28
CA LEU A 334 1.83 13.44 13.53
C LEU A 334 1.41 12.18 14.28
N TYR A 335 0.51 11.40 13.69
CA TYR A 335 0.02 10.14 14.22
C TYR A 335 0.66 8.95 13.50
N LEU A 336 0.99 7.89 14.24
CA LEU A 336 1.09 6.54 13.72
C LEU A 336 -0.31 5.95 13.70
N LEU A 337 -0.76 5.53 12.52
CA LEU A 337 -2.12 5.08 12.32
C LEU A 337 -2.18 3.55 12.26
N PRO A 338 -2.95 2.92 13.15
CA PRO A 338 -3.52 1.62 12.90
C PRO A 338 -4.82 1.87 12.13
N THR A 339 -4.74 1.89 10.82
CA THR A 339 -5.95 2.09 10.03
C THR A 339 -6.87 0.88 10.16
N SER A 340 -8.18 1.13 10.23
CA SER A 340 -9.19 0.09 10.09
C SER A 340 -9.30 -0.46 8.66
N ASN A 341 -8.68 0.22 7.69
CA ASN A 341 -8.81 -0.05 6.25
C ASN A 341 -7.49 -0.44 5.59
N SER A 342 -6.37 0.20 5.94
CA SER A 342 -5.06 -0.23 5.46
C SER A 342 -4.54 -1.38 6.31
N ARG A 343 -3.96 -2.38 5.64
CA ARG A 343 -3.41 -3.57 6.30
C ARG A 343 -2.04 -3.30 6.94
N SER A 344 -1.52 -2.07 6.85
CA SER A 344 -0.19 -1.66 7.31
C SER A 344 -0.26 -1.00 8.70
N GLU A 345 0.63 -1.38 9.61
CA GLU A 345 0.77 -0.74 10.93
C GLU A 345 1.81 0.39 10.94
N ASP A 346 2.57 0.57 9.86
CA ASP A 346 3.63 1.59 9.73
C ASP A 346 3.17 2.89 9.06
N GLU A 347 1.87 3.06 8.86
CA GLU A 347 1.31 4.29 8.31
C GLU A 347 1.40 5.45 9.29
N CYS A 348 1.52 6.66 8.73
CA CYS A 348 1.48 7.87 9.51
C CYS A 348 0.66 8.94 8.81
N CYS A 349 0.04 9.79 9.61
CA CYS A 349 -0.80 10.89 9.13
C CYS A 349 -0.48 12.16 9.92
N LEU A 350 -0.24 13.25 9.20
CA LEU A 350 -0.05 14.56 9.80
C LEU A 350 -1.39 15.30 9.80
N VAL A 351 -1.99 15.43 10.97
CA VAL A 351 -3.21 16.23 11.16
C VAL A 351 -2.82 17.67 11.47
N LEU A 352 -3.37 18.60 10.70
CA LEU A 352 -3.21 20.03 10.92
C LEU A 352 -4.31 20.59 11.85
N PRO A 353 -3.99 21.62 12.67
CA PRO A 353 -4.98 22.29 13.50
C PRO A 353 -5.88 23.27 12.70
N PHE A 354 -5.69 23.37 11.39
CA PHE A 354 -6.46 24.19 10.46
C PHE A 354 -6.48 23.53 9.08
N ALA A 355 -7.50 23.83 8.28
CA ALA A 355 -7.62 23.28 6.95
C ALA A 355 -6.84 24.10 5.90
N VAL A 356 -6.40 23.41 4.84
CA VAL A 356 -5.70 23.98 3.69
C VAL A 356 -6.25 23.38 2.40
N GLY A 357 -6.34 24.18 1.34
CA GLY A 357 -6.69 23.68 -0.01
C GLY A 357 -7.82 24.43 -0.69
N TYR A 358 -8.76 25.03 0.06
CA TYR A 358 -9.96 25.68 -0.50
C TYR A 358 -9.67 26.71 -1.59
N ASN A 359 -8.58 27.47 -1.47
CA ASN A 359 -8.19 28.48 -2.45
C ASN A 359 -7.51 27.92 -3.72
N GLY A 360 -7.32 26.60 -3.83
CA GLY A 360 -6.76 25.95 -5.02
C GLY A 360 -5.27 26.19 -5.27
N TYR A 361 -4.52 26.72 -4.30
CA TYR A 361 -3.07 26.95 -4.41
C TYR A 361 -2.21 25.84 -3.80
N ALA A 362 -2.76 25.07 -2.85
CA ALA A 362 -2.04 23.96 -2.24
C ALA A 362 -1.93 22.80 -3.24
N ARG A 363 -0.83 22.05 -3.18
CA ARG A 363 -0.58 20.84 -3.98
C ARG A 363 -0.09 19.71 -3.08
N LYS A 364 -0.48 18.48 -3.40
CA LYS A 364 0.06 17.27 -2.78
C LYS A 364 1.51 17.05 -3.21
N THR A 365 2.18 16.06 -2.60
CA THR A 365 3.59 15.73 -2.88
C THR A 365 3.88 15.44 -4.36
N ASP A 366 2.91 14.85 -5.07
CA ASP A 366 2.99 14.54 -6.50
C ASP A 366 2.63 15.73 -7.42
N GLY A 367 2.29 16.89 -6.84
CA GLY A 367 1.90 18.09 -7.57
C GLY A 367 0.42 18.14 -7.96
N SER A 368 -0.40 17.15 -7.59
CA SER A 368 -1.85 17.18 -7.78
C SER A 368 -2.53 18.21 -6.86
N PRO A 369 -3.67 18.80 -7.26
CA PRO A 369 -4.47 19.68 -6.41
C PRO A 369 -5.14 18.91 -5.25
N PHE A 370 -5.55 19.65 -4.21
CA PHE A 370 -6.46 19.14 -3.18
C PHE A 370 -7.89 19.19 -3.75
N GLU A 371 -8.48 18.04 -4.04
CA GLU A 371 -9.83 17.90 -4.61
C GLU A 371 -10.74 17.10 -3.68
N THR A 372 -12.05 17.38 -3.74
CA THR A 372 -13.07 16.59 -3.04
C THR A 372 -13.27 15.25 -3.75
N SER A 373 -13.30 14.15 -2.99
CA SER A 373 -13.68 12.84 -3.51
C SER A 373 -15.06 12.93 -4.22
N GLY A 374 -15.08 12.60 -5.51
CA GLY A 374 -16.30 12.40 -6.29
C GLY A 374 -16.82 13.59 -7.13
N THR A 375 -16.22 14.78 -7.10
CA THR A 375 -16.60 15.87 -8.04
C THR A 375 -15.40 16.62 -8.58
N GLN A 376 -15.02 16.28 -9.82
CA GLN A 376 -13.93 16.90 -10.57
C GLN A 376 -13.99 18.43 -10.53
N GLY A 377 -12.87 19.07 -10.20
CA GLY A 377 -12.69 20.53 -10.29
C GLY A 377 -13.22 21.36 -9.12
N THR A 378 -13.66 20.75 -8.02
CA THR A 378 -13.98 21.47 -6.78
C THR A 378 -12.80 21.38 -5.80
N THR A 379 -12.20 22.52 -5.49
CA THR A 379 -11.15 22.62 -4.49
C THR A 379 -11.75 22.47 -3.09
N SER A 380 -11.23 21.53 -2.32
CA SER A 380 -11.65 21.29 -0.94
C SER A 380 -10.57 21.69 0.04
N ASP A 381 -11.01 21.99 1.25
CA ASP A 381 -10.13 22.10 2.41
C ASP A 381 -9.79 20.69 2.91
N SER A 382 -8.51 20.44 3.20
CA SER A 382 -8.01 19.22 3.82
C SER A 382 -7.17 19.56 5.04
N ILE A 383 -7.18 18.64 6.00
CA ILE A 383 -6.41 18.73 7.24
C ILE A 383 -5.34 17.64 7.36
N ILE A 384 -5.31 16.68 6.42
CA ILE A 384 -4.43 15.49 6.47
C ILE A 384 -3.58 15.31 5.20
N ASP A 385 -3.99 15.86 4.05
CA ASP A 385 -3.36 15.56 2.75
C ASP A 385 -2.05 16.32 2.49
N VAL A 386 -1.50 17.03 3.48
CA VAL A 386 -0.25 17.78 3.35
C VAL A 386 0.97 16.85 3.33
N TYR A 387 0.85 15.69 3.97
CA TYR A 387 1.86 14.63 3.93
C TYR A 387 1.18 13.30 3.59
N CYS A 388 0.77 13.17 2.33
CA CYS A 388 0.44 11.88 1.74
C CYS A 388 1.53 11.50 0.75
N PRO A 389 1.85 10.20 0.60
CA PRO A 389 2.79 9.71 -0.41
C PRO A 389 2.37 9.98 -1.88
N GLY A 390 1.34 10.80 -2.14
CA GLY A 390 0.73 10.98 -3.45
C GLY A 390 -0.06 9.74 -3.85
N TYR A 391 -0.56 9.71 -5.09
CA TYR A 391 -1.17 8.51 -5.65
C TYR A 391 -0.13 7.37 -5.74
N GLN A 392 -0.41 6.23 -5.10
CA GLN A 392 0.41 5.03 -5.19
C GLN A 392 -0.29 3.98 -6.07
N PRO A 393 -0.01 3.95 -7.39
CA PRO A 393 -0.81 3.20 -8.37
C PRO A 393 -0.84 1.69 -8.17
N PHE A 394 0.05 1.16 -7.33
CA PHE A 394 0.23 -0.28 -7.14
C PHE A 394 0.03 -0.76 -5.70
N GLU A 395 -0.29 0.12 -4.75
CA GLU A 395 -0.65 -0.23 -3.36
C GLU A 395 -2.18 -0.34 -3.18
N GLU A 396 -2.61 -0.43 -1.91
CA GLU A 396 -4.01 -0.55 -1.49
C GLU A 396 -4.81 0.71 -1.88
N MET A 397 -6.12 0.54 -2.07
CA MET A 397 -7.01 1.64 -2.46
C MET A 397 -7.05 2.67 -1.34
N HIS A 398 -6.54 3.88 -1.61
CA HIS A 398 -6.92 5.05 -0.83
C HIS A 398 -8.30 5.49 -1.34
N GLU A 399 -9.37 4.87 -0.81
CA GLU A 399 -10.72 5.46 -0.92
C GLU A 399 -10.87 6.65 0.03
#